data_AF-A0A7K0Z935-F1
#
_entry.id   AF-A0A7K0Z935-F1
#
_cell.length_a   1.000
_cell.length_b   1.000
_cell.length_c   1.000
_cell.angle_alpha   90.00
_cell.angle_beta   90.00
_cell.angle_gamma   90.00
#
_symmetry.space_group_name_H-M   'P 1'
#
loop_
_entity.id
_entity.type
_entity.pdbx_description
1 polymer ?
#
loop_
_entity_poly.entity_id
_entity_poly.type
_entity_poly.pdbx_seq_one_letter_code
_entity_poly.pdbx_strand_id
1 'polypeptide(L)'
;MAEPIEIAAPLVTIDVAGAVANPGVYALPGDSRVIDAIKAAGNSLTGTDLSDLNLARIIRDGEQIYVSPTEKTKIPAGRKFATKKATPRGPLNINRATAKQL
;
A
#
# COMPACT_ATOMS: atom_id res chain seq x y z
N MET A 1 -39.30 18.49 8.86
CA MET A 1 -37.83 18.34 8.93
C MET A 1 -37.48 17.15 8.06
N ALA A 2 -36.79 17.35 6.94
CA ALA A 2 -36.29 16.25 6.13
C ALA A 2 -34.92 15.85 6.70
N GLU A 3 -34.79 14.62 7.19
CA GLU A 3 -33.48 14.08 7.55
C GLU A 3 -32.68 13.86 6.27
N PRO A 4 -31.42 14.30 6.18
CA PRO A 4 -30.60 14.05 5.02
C PRO A 4 -30.34 12.54 4.92
N ILE A 5 -30.81 11.93 3.84
CA ILE A 5 -30.41 10.58 3.46
C ILE A 5 -28.93 10.62 3.07
N GLU A 6 -28.05 10.19 3.98
CA GLU A 6 -26.65 9.90 3.64
C GLU A 6 -26.64 8.69 2.69
N ILE A 7 -26.61 8.98 1.39
CA ILE A 7 -26.23 7.99 0.38
C ILE A 7 -24.73 7.73 0.54
N ALA A 8 -24.38 6.79 1.43
CA ALA A 8 -23.02 6.31 1.54
C ALA A 8 -22.62 5.71 0.19
N ALA A 9 -21.73 6.39 -0.53
CA ALA A 9 -21.19 5.88 -1.79
C ALA A 9 -20.56 4.50 -1.54
N PRO A 10 -20.74 3.53 -2.46
CA PRO A 10 -20.17 2.20 -2.29
C PRO A 10 -18.66 2.30 -2.07
N LEU A 11 -18.15 1.58 -1.07
CA LEU A 11 -16.71 1.51 -0.82
C LEU A 11 -16.04 0.75 -1.96
N VAL A 12 -14.91 1.29 -2.43
CA VAL A 12 -14.02 0.68 -3.40
C VAL A 12 -12.74 0.23 -2.72
N THR A 13 -12.26 -0.95 -3.09
CA THR A 13 -11.03 -1.54 -2.59
C THR A 13 -9.92 -1.29 -3.59
N ILE A 14 -8.81 -0.70 -3.14
CA ILE A 14 -7.72 -0.26 -4.01
C ILE A 14 -6.38 -0.67 -3.41
N ASP A 15 -5.41 -1.01 -4.26
CA ASP A 15 -4.04 -1.34 -3.83
C ASP A 15 -3.11 -0.15 -4.07
N VAL A 16 -2.43 0.35 -3.03
CA VAL A 16 -1.41 1.40 -3.16
C VAL A 16 -0.03 0.79 -2.98
N ALA A 17 0.81 0.88 -4.00
CA ALA A 17 2.16 0.34 -4.01
C ALA A 17 3.20 1.41 -4.41
N GLY A 18 4.48 1.13 -4.14
CA GLY A 18 5.60 1.99 -4.54
C GLY A 18 6.06 2.95 -3.44
N ALA A 19 6.42 4.18 -3.82
CA ALA A 19 7.04 5.18 -2.95
C ALA A 19 6.05 5.94 -2.04
N VAL A 20 5.27 5.19 -1.26
CA VAL A 20 4.34 5.70 -0.25
C VAL A 20 4.77 5.27 1.15
N ALA A 21 4.29 5.97 2.18
CA ALA A 21 4.67 5.65 3.56
C ALA A 21 4.22 4.23 3.98
N ASN A 22 2.99 3.84 3.65
CA ASN A 22 2.42 2.55 3.98
C ASN A 22 1.79 1.91 2.72
N PRO A 23 2.55 1.12 1.95
CA PRO A 23 1.97 0.37 0.84
C PRO A 23 1.02 -0.72 1.36
N GLY A 24 -0.08 -0.95 0.65
CA GLY A 24 -1.10 -1.93 1.02
C GLY A 24 -2.45 -1.64 0.40
N VAL A 25 -3.45 -2.43 0.81
CA VAL A 25 -4.83 -2.34 0.32
C VAL A 25 -5.66 -1.45 1.23
N TYR A 26 -6.43 -0.54 0.64
CA TYR A 26 -7.28 0.43 1.33
C TYR A 26 -8.71 0.38 0.80
N ALA A 27 -9.67 0.64 1.69
CA ALA A 27 -11.08 0.82 1.34
C ALA A 27 -11.40 2.32 1.40
N LEU A 28 -11.87 2.87 0.29
CA LEU A 28 -12.20 4.30 0.14
C LEU A 28 -13.61 4.46 -0.43
N PRO A 29 -14.30 5.59 -0.21
CA PRO A 29 -15.56 5.89 -0.90
C PRO A 29 -15.38 5.85 -2.43
N GLY A 30 -16.37 5.37 -3.18
CA GLY A 30 -16.29 5.21 -4.64
C GLY A 30 -16.07 6.50 -5.46
N ASP A 31 -16.30 7.68 -4.86
CA ASP A 31 -15.99 8.97 -5.47
C ASP A 31 -14.60 9.52 -5.08
N SER A 32 -13.80 8.71 -4.37
CA SER A 32 -12.45 9.09 -3.97
C SER A 32 -11.53 9.22 -5.17
N ARG A 33 -10.59 10.17 -5.08
CA ARG A 33 -9.59 10.42 -6.11
C ARG A 33 -8.26 9.79 -5.75
N VAL A 34 -7.38 9.65 -6.73
CA VAL A 34 -6.01 9.13 -6.55
C VAL A 34 -5.28 9.84 -5.40
N ILE A 35 -5.47 11.14 -5.24
CA ILE A 35 -4.91 11.90 -4.11
C ILE A 35 -5.39 11.40 -2.74
N ASP A 36 -6.65 10.99 -2.61
CA ASP A 36 -7.22 10.51 -1.36
C ASP A 36 -6.68 9.13 -0.99
N ALA A 37 -6.43 8.27 -1.99
CA ALA A 37 -5.72 7.02 -1.79
C ALA A 37 -4.27 7.22 -1.33
N ILE A 38 -3.54 8.16 -1.93
CA ILE A 38 -2.17 8.47 -1.51
C ILE A 38 -2.16 9.00 -0.07
N LYS A 39 -3.13 9.85 0.31
CA LYS A 39 -3.29 10.32 1.70
C LYS A 39 -3.60 9.16 2.65
N ALA A 40 -4.51 8.26 2.28
CA ALA A 40 -4.83 7.07 3.07
C ALA A 40 -3.61 6.15 3.28
N ALA A 41 -2.72 6.07 2.27
CA ALA A 41 -1.45 5.37 2.36
C ALA A 41 -0.36 6.12 3.17
N GLY A 42 -0.69 7.24 3.82
CA GLY A 42 0.24 8.03 4.64
C GLY A 42 1.08 9.03 3.85
N ASN A 43 0.57 9.47 2.69
CA ASN A 43 1.23 10.34 1.70
C ASN A 43 2.42 9.67 0.97
N SER A 44 2.87 10.34 -0.09
CA SER A 44 4.07 9.97 -0.82
C SER A 44 5.32 10.26 0.01
N LEU A 45 6.36 9.43 -0.15
CA LEU A 45 7.65 9.64 0.50
C LEU A 45 8.31 10.94 0.04
N THR A 46 9.11 11.56 0.91
CA THR A 46 9.85 12.79 0.58
C THR A 46 10.74 12.57 -0.64
N GLY A 47 10.64 13.48 -1.61
CA GLY A 47 11.39 13.39 -2.87
C GLY A 47 10.71 12.56 -3.96
N THR A 48 9.54 11.98 -3.70
CA THR A 48 8.73 11.29 -4.71
C THR A 48 8.02 12.30 -5.60
N ASP A 49 8.09 12.10 -6.92
CA ASP A 49 7.34 12.90 -7.87
C ASP A 49 5.99 12.22 -8.13
N LEU A 50 4.92 13.00 -7.97
CA LEU A 50 3.55 12.55 -8.23
C LEU A 50 3.02 13.10 -9.56
N SER A 51 3.84 13.82 -10.31
CA SER A 51 3.44 14.46 -11.57
C SER A 51 3.13 13.44 -12.66
N ASP A 52 3.67 12.23 -12.54
CA ASP A 52 3.36 11.06 -13.39
C ASP A 52 1.94 10.52 -13.17
N LEU A 53 1.33 10.81 -12.02
CA LEU A 53 -0.01 10.34 -11.66
C LEU A 53 -1.05 11.44 -11.83
N ASN A 54 -2.17 11.11 -12.48
CA ASN A 54 -3.33 11.99 -12.49
C ASN A 54 -4.05 11.96 -11.12
N LEU A 55 -3.63 12.86 -10.24
CA LEU A 55 -4.16 12.99 -8.87
C LEU A 55 -5.67 13.31 -8.81
N ALA A 56 -6.22 13.89 -9.87
CA ALA A 56 -7.63 14.28 -9.94
C ALA A 56 -8.55 13.17 -10.46
N ARG A 57 -7.98 12.05 -10.95
CA ARG A 57 -8.74 10.92 -11.47
C ARG A 57 -9.54 10.24 -10.36
N ILE A 58 -10.79 9.88 -10.66
CA ILE A 58 -11.64 9.04 -9.81
C ILE A 58 -11.11 7.61 -9.82
N ILE A 59 -11.06 6.99 -8.65
CA ILE A 59 -10.57 5.62 -8.50
C ILE A 59 -11.71 4.62 -8.69
N ARG A 60 -11.41 3.45 -9.23
CA ARG A 60 -12.34 2.33 -9.38
C ARG A 60 -12.00 1.17 -8.43
N ASP A 61 -12.99 0.34 -8.13
CA ASP A 61 -12.77 -0.89 -7.36
C ASP A 61 -11.78 -1.83 -8.07
N GLY A 62 -10.89 -2.42 -7.29
CA GLY A 62 -9.82 -3.31 -7.77
C GLY A 62 -8.66 -2.58 -8.45
N GLU A 63 -8.63 -1.25 -8.43
CA GLU A 63 -7.54 -0.48 -9.05
C GLU A 63 -6.25 -0.53 -8.24
N GLN A 64 -5.12 -0.64 -8.93
CA GLN A 64 -3.79 -0.50 -8.33
C GLN A 64 -3.19 0.86 -8.68
N ILE A 65 -2.82 1.62 -7.65
CA ILE A 65 -2.13 2.90 -7.73
C ILE A 65 -0.66 2.65 -7.40
N TYR A 66 0.18 2.66 -8.44
CA TYR A 66 1.63 2.55 -8.27
C TYR A 66 2.28 3.92 -8.28
N VAL A 67 2.98 4.25 -7.19
CA VAL A 67 3.73 5.50 -7.06
C VAL A 67 5.19 5.24 -7.40
N SER A 68 5.64 5.80 -8.52
CA SER A 68 7.02 5.65 -9.01
C SER A 68 8.06 6.23 -8.03
N PRO A 69 8.99 5.42 -7.50
CA PRO A 69 10.10 5.94 -6.70
C PRO A 69 11.03 6.78 -7.58
N THR A 70 11.38 7.98 -7.12
CA THR A 70 12.45 8.76 -7.75
C THR A 70 13.82 8.20 -7.37
N GLU A 71 14.88 8.60 -8.06
CA GLU A 71 16.25 8.18 -7.72
C GLU A 71 16.63 8.49 -6.26
N LYS A 72 16.02 9.53 -5.67
CA LYS A 72 16.22 9.92 -4.26
C LYS A 72 15.47 9.02 -3.28
N THR A 73 14.42 8.33 -3.73
CA THR A 73 13.54 7.48 -2.94
C THR A 73 13.67 6.00 -3.32
N LYS A 74 14.71 5.64 -4.10
CA LYS A 74 15.13 4.24 -4.23
C LYS A 74 15.57 3.74 -2.85
N ILE A 75 14.62 3.22 -2.10
CA ILE A 75 14.90 2.37 -0.94
C ILE A 75 15.69 1.20 -1.54
N PRO A 76 16.95 0.96 -1.15
CA PRO A 76 17.65 -0.23 -1.61
C PRO A 76 16.76 -1.42 -1.28
N ALA A 77 16.57 -2.33 -2.23
CA ALA A 77 15.66 -3.47 -2.20
C ALA A 77 15.99 -4.54 -1.11
N GLY A 78 16.38 -4.11 0.08
CA GLY A 78 16.79 -4.92 1.21
C GLY A 78 16.15 -4.51 2.55
N ARG A 79 15.28 -3.49 2.60
CA ARG A 79 14.53 -3.20 3.83
C ARG A 79 13.31 -4.11 3.92
N LYS A 80 13.57 -5.38 4.30
CA LYS A 80 12.50 -6.27 4.75
C LYS A 80 11.74 -5.55 5.85
N PHE A 81 10.43 -5.38 5.68
CA PHE A 81 9.54 -5.02 6.77
C PHE A 81 9.86 -5.96 7.93
N ALA A 82 10.38 -5.40 9.01
CA ALA A 82 10.62 -6.15 10.23
C ALA A 82 9.24 -6.52 10.77
N THR A 83 8.72 -7.66 10.33
CA THR A 83 7.73 -8.40 11.10
C THR A 83 8.35 -8.56 12.48
N LYS A 84 7.74 -7.95 13.50
CA LYS A 84 8.14 -8.16 14.89
C LYS A 84 8.17 -9.66 15.11
N LYS A 85 9.38 -10.21 15.15
CA LYS A 85 9.64 -11.63 15.37
C LYS A 85 9.21 -11.90 16.80
N ALA A 86 7.97 -12.34 16.98
CA ALA A 86 7.53 -12.97 18.21
C ALA A 86 8.54 -14.07 18.50
N THR A 87 9.26 -13.94 19.61
CA THR A 87 10.27 -14.88 20.08
C THR A 87 9.60 -16.21 20.39
N PRO A 88 9.84 -17.29 19.63
CA PRO A 88 9.43 -18.62 20.07
C PRO A 88 10.47 -19.08 21.10
N ARG A 89 10.08 -19.08 22.36
CA ARG A 89 10.88 -19.63 23.46
C ARG A 89 10.62 -21.14 23.49
N GLY A 90 11.40 -21.89 22.71
CA GLY A 90 11.36 -23.36 22.66
C GLY A 90 12.16 -23.93 21.48
N PRO A 91 12.71 -25.15 21.57
CA PRO A 91 13.54 -25.71 20.50
C PRO A 91 12.68 -26.13 19.31
N LEU A 92 12.71 -25.37 18.21
CA LEU A 92 12.00 -25.69 16.99
C LEU A 92 12.95 -26.40 16.00
N ASN A 93 12.97 -27.73 16.10
CA ASN A 93 13.57 -28.61 15.09
C ASN A 93 12.61 -28.76 13.91
N ILE A 94 12.94 -28.16 12.76
CA ILE A 94 12.31 -28.51 11.49
C ILE A 94 13.38 -28.67 10.41
N ASN A 95 13.47 -29.91 9.95
CA ASN A 95 14.37 -30.46 8.94
C ASN A 95 14.66 -29.47 7.80
N ARG A 96 15.87 -28.94 7.81
CA ARG A 96 16.51 -28.21 6.72
C ARG A 96 16.76 -29.19 5.57
N ALA A 97 15.72 -29.46 4.78
CA ALA A 97 15.84 -30.18 3.54
C ALA A 97 16.63 -29.32 2.52
N THR A 98 17.90 -29.63 2.30
CA THR A 98 18.64 -29.20 1.10
C THR A 98 18.88 -30.41 0.22
N ALA A 99 17.98 -30.65 -0.75
CA ALA A 99 18.08 -31.73 -1.72
C ALA A 99 18.73 -31.29 -3.03
N LYS A 100 19.88 -30.58 -2.98
CA LYS A 100 20.65 -30.29 -4.21
C LYS A 100 22.14 -30.01 -3.96
N GLN A 101 22.87 -31.06 -3.61
CA GLN A 101 24.31 -31.21 -3.92
C GLN A 101 24.55 -32.67 -4.32
N LEU A 102 24.44 -32.95 -5.62
CA LEU A 102 25.17 -34.00 -6.32
C LEU A 102 25.76 -33.35 -7.56
#